data_AF-A0A0H5R4R2-F1
#
_entry.id   AF-A0A0H5R4R2-F1
#
_cell.length_a   1.000
_cell.length_b   1.000
_cell.length_c   1.000
_cell.angle_alpha   90.00
_cell.angle_beta   90.00
_cell.angle_gamma   90.00
#
_symmetry.space_group_name_H-M   'P 1'
#
loop_
_entity.id
_entity.type
_entity.pdbx_description
1 polymer ?
#
loop_
_entity_poly.entity_id
_entity_poly.type
_entity_poly.pdbx_seq_one_letter_code
_entity_poly.pdbx_strand_id
1 'polypeptide(L)'
;MPVRGDGLPMPSLVLDALEPIASNDAAAFPYLYTILAYIVTHADINVSIVLPDKSQVLARPHYSKFSDICRAINHELLQGTGSLINTVNGQEAPNSLTPVPIGFQFTSPLSVGNLDHWRLRSRDNNGLKVDWSSLPAQVSAVYFPLIVILLPEWLRLSAVINAGHLKRKKFLYLVCGSGTPRTVEHDCQGNSTAPLGELIKSFITLLAFSGREIDTTLIDSGPGLFSFEANIKFVQESLTSLISQRRSELAHALSEEWPARFSLMIALKSGTVARTTTIMSSLRQFRPDYLHISEMKTFWYAWPHISSLWSSDVEFVGFDSVESNPSYSISDISSHLIRDLVDKMIERRQAFWDSCCSDHELRQFWLRKSFKPVLSVLQVVKADGVPLYFAGMNIEVSMPTGSLCAERSAIGNALAHDPTIHRFHMKAIAVLSLSMEFKSDALEAKQIGPKMMAAMDSPHDADAWDDMRFNYRPTISQTMRHSEMKHIPNRLKAQNPINPCGACKEWLKKIALANPDFAVVTFLSMTCQDIFIRPVFR
;
A
#
# COMPACT_ATOMS: atom_id res chain seq x y z
N MET A 1 -13.33 -60.26 -5.58
CA MET A 1 -12.91 -59.73 -6.89
C MET A 1 -13.39 -58.30 -7.01
N PRO A 2 -12.50 -57.30 -6.96
CA PRO A 2 -12.84 -55.88 -7.16
C PRO A 2 -12.68 -55.49 -8.64
N VAL A 3 -13.52 -54.57 -9.11
CA VAL A 3 -13.45 -53.97 -10.46
C VAL A 3 -12.83 -52.58 -10.36
N ARG A 4 -11.94 -52.33 -11.33
CA ARG A 4 -10.95 -51.26 -11.49
C ARG A 4 -11.53 -49.85 -11.44
N GLY A 5 -10.84 -48.95 -10.73
CA GLY A 5 -10.91 -47.51 -10.94
C GLY A 5 -9.71 -47.07 -11.77
N ASP A 6 -9.97 -46.46 -12.92
CA ASP A 6 -8.96 -45.84 -13.77
C ASP A 6 -8.62 -44.45 -13.22
N GLY A 7 -7.46 -44.35 -12.57
CA GLY A 7 -6.83 -43.08 -12.22
C GLY A 7 -6.09 -42.51 -13.42
N LEU A 8 -6.47 -41.30 -13.83
CA LEU A 8 -5.68 -40.47 -14.74
C LEU A 8 -4.39 -40.00 -14.03
N PRO A 9 -3.24 -39.93 -14.71
CA PRO A 9 -1.97 -39.59 -14.08
C PRO A 9 -1.89 -38.08 -13.81
N MET A 10 -1.53 -37.71 -12.58
CA MET A 10 -1.03 -36.38 -12.24
C MET A 10 0.31 -36.15 -12.96
N PRO A 11 0.57 -34.97 -13.55
CA PRO A 11 1.89 -34.68 -14.09
C PRO A 11 2.89 -34.60 -12.95
N SER A 12 3.93 -35.44 -13.01
CA SER A 12 5.09 -35.37 -12.13
C SER A 12 5.77 -34.01 -12.32
N LEU A 13 5.73 -33.16 -11.29
CA LEU A 13 6.63 -32.03 -11.15
C LEU A 13 8.06 -32.57 -11.05
N VAL A 14 8.78 -32.52 -12.17
CA VAL A 14 10.23 -32.70 -12.19
C VAL A 14 10.81 -31.50 -11.44
N LEU A 15 11.27 -31.74 -10.21
CA LEU A 15 12.16 -30.85 -9.48
C LEU A 15 13.51 -30.88 -10.20
N ASP A 16 13.71 -29.96 -11.15
CA ASP A 16 15.05 -29.69 -11.64
C ASP A 16 15.87 -29.14 -10.48
N ALA A 17 16.86 -29.93 -10.06
CA ALA A 17 17.81 -29.56 -9.03
C ALA A 17 18.56 -28.30 -9.46
N LEU A 18 18.39 -27.22 -8.69
CA LEU A 18 19.20 -26.02 -8.82
C LEU A 18 20.65 -26.38 -8.47
N GLU A 19 21.56 -26.29 -9.44
CA GLU A 19 22.99 -26.46 -9.20
C GLU A 19 23.52 -25.37 -8.25
N PRO A 20 24.44 -25.72 -7.33
CA PRO A 20 25.01 -24.75 -6.41
C PRO A 20 26.02 -23.86 -7.14
N ILE A 21 25.74 -22.56 -7.19
CA ILE A 21 26.66 -21.56 -7.75
C ILE A 21 27.85 -21.43 -6.79
N ALA A 22 29.03 -21.82 -7.28
CA ALA A 22 30.29 -21.72 -6.56
C ALA A 22 30.65 -20.26 -6.24
N SER A 23 31.07 -20.03 -5.00
CA SER A 23 31.58 -18.76 -4.49
C SER A 23 32.96 -18.43 -5.06
N ASN A 24 33.10 -17.26 -5.71
CA ASN A 24 34.00 -16.18 -5.29
C ASN A 24 34.13 -15.12 -6.40
N ASP A 25 33.78 -13.88 -6.05
CA ASP A 25 34.04 -12.61 -6.74
C ASP A 25 33.80 -12.50 -8.26
N ALA A 26 32.55 -12.18 -8.66
CA ALA A 26 32.26 -11.29 -9.79
C ALA A 26 30.77 -10.89 -9.84
N ALA A 27 30.51 -9.59 -9.67
CA ALA A 27 29.22 -8.88 -9.81
C ALA A 27 28.17 -9.14 -8.72
N ALA A 28 28.09 -8.22 -7.74
CA ALA A 28 26.93 -8.07 -6.85
C ALA A 28 25.63 -8.22 -7.66
N PHE A 29 24.75 -9.13 -7.24
CA PHE A 29 23.50 -9.47 -7.94
C PHE A 29 22.79 -8.18 -8.39
N PRO A 30 22.83 -7.80 -9.67
CA PRO A 30 22.62 -6.41 -10.06
C PRO A 30 21.14 -6.11 -10.23
N TYR A 31 20.25 -6.84 -9.58
CA TYR A 31 18.82 -6.79 -9.85
C TYR A 31 18.02 -6.21 -8.69
N LEU A 32 17.10 -5.31 -9.05
CA LEU A 32 15.99 -4.87 -8.22
C LEU A 32 14.72 -5.55 -8.73
N TYR A 33 13.99 -6.26 -7.85
CA TYR A 33 12.71 -6.88 -8.20
C TYR A 33 11.59 -5.92 -7.81
N THR A 34 10.68 -5.69 -8.73
CA THR A 34 9.42 -4.96 -8.47
C THR A 34 8.27 -5.83 -8.93
N ILE A 35 7.33 -6.09 -8.04
CA ILE A 35 6.18 -6.95 -8.26
C ILE A 35 4.92 -6.11 -8.14
N LEU A 36 4.01 -6.26 -9.10
CA LEU A 36 2.66 -5.71 -9.02
C LEU A 36 1.65 -6.86 -9.03
N ALA A 37 0.91 -7.01 -7.93
CA ALA A 37 -0.25 -7.89 -7.86
C ALA A 37 -1.50 -7.14 -8.34
N TYR A 38 -2.02 -7.53 -9.50
CA TYR A 38 -3.16 -6.90 -10.16
C TYR A 38 -4.36 -7.85 -10.22
N ILE A 39 -5.43 -7.54 -9.48
CA ILE A 39 -6.66 -8.35 -9.49
C ILE A 39 -7.43 -8.08 -10.78
N VAL A 40 -7.65 -9.07 -11.64
CA VAL A 40 -8.41 -8.90 -12.89
C VAL A 40 -9.91 -9.00 -12.62
N THR A 41 -10.70 -8.11 -13.23
CA THR A 41 -12.14 -8.01 -13.05
C THR A 41 -12.85 -7.62 -14.34
N HIS A 42 -14.18 -7.81 -14.38
CA HIS A 42 -15.01 -7.39 -15.51
C HIS A 42 -14.99 -5.87 -15.78
N ALA A 43 -14.51 -5.05 -14.85
CA ALA A 43 -14.39 -3.60 -15.03
C ALA A 43 -13.17 -3.19 -15.86
N ASP A 44 -12.21 -4.09 -16.04
CA ASP A 44 -10.96 -3.81 -16.75
C ASP A 44 -11.12 -3.73 -18.26
N ILE A 45 -12.20 -4.27 -18.83
CA ILE A 45 -12.46 -4.24 -20.26
C ILE A 45 -13.66 -3.34 -20.57
N ASN A 46 -13.53 -2.54 -21.62
CA ASN A 46 -14.64 -1.85 -22.28
C ASN A 46 -14.44 -2.00 -23.79
N VAL A 47 -15.52 -2.10 -24.56
CA VAL A 47 -15.43 -2.20 -26.02
C VAL A 47 -16.29 -1.16 -26.69
N SER A 48 -15.86 -0.71 -27.87
CA SER A 48 -16.71 0.03 -28.80
C SER A 48 -17.36 -0.95 -29.77
N ILE A 49 -18.69 -0.89 -29.88
CA ILE A 49 -19.46 -1.68 -30.84
C ILE A 49 -20.06 -0.74 -31.88
N VAL A 50 -19.91 -1.10 -33.16
CA VAL A 50 -20.55 -0.42 -34.28
C VAL A 50 -21.95 -1.02 -34.48
N LEU A 51 -22.96 -0.17 -34.42
CA LEU A 51 -24.36 -0.56 -34.62
C LEU A 51 -24.73 -0.52 -36.11
N PRO A 52 -25.87 -1.13 -36.52
CA PRO A 52 -26.31 -1.17 -37.92
C PRO A 52 -26.50 0.23 -38.56
N ASP A 53 -26.87 1.22 -37.76
CA ASP A 53 -26.99 2.62 -38.18
C ASP A 53 -25.64 3.37 -38.25
N LYS A 54 -24.53 2.64 -38.07
CA LYS A 54 -23.13 3.11 -38.03
C LYS A 54 -22.78 3.96 -36.80
N SER A 55 -23.70 4.11 -35.84
CA SER A 55 -23.36 4.72 -34.55
C SER A 55 -22.46 3.79 -33.73
N GLN A 56 -21.70 4.35 -32.79
CA GLN A 56 -20.85 3.59 -31.89
C GLN A 56 -21.36 3.69 -30.46
N VAL A 57 -21.34 2.57 -29.76
CA VAL A 57 -21.74 2.48 -28.36
C VAL A 57 -20.66 1.81 -27.52
N LEU A 58 -20.60 2.17 -26.24
CA LEU A 58 -19.68 1.53 -25.31
C LEU A 58 -20.37 0.37 -24.60
N ALA A 59 -19.69 -0.76 -24.55
CA ALA A 59 -20.23 -1.98 -23.97
C ALA A 59 -19.21 -2.75 -23.12
N ARG A 60 -19.74 -3.70 -22.35
CA ARG A 60 -18.97 -4.73 -21.65
C ARG A 60 -19.57 -6.10 -21.94
N PRO A 61 -18.78 -7.18 -21.97
CA PRO A 61 -19.34 -8.51 -22.11
C PRO A 61 -20.29 -8.82 -20.94
N HIS A 62 -21.41 -9.48 -21.23
CA HIS A 62 -22.29 -9.98 -20.17
C HIS A 62 -21.59 -11.08 -19.37
N TYR A 63 -21.94 -11.23 -18.09
CA TYR A 63 -21.26 -12.12 -17.15
C TYR A 63 -21.17 -13.58 -17.63
N SER A 64 -22.25 -14.09 -18.23
CA SER A 64 -22.34 -15.46 -18.74
C SER A 64 -21.60 -15.72 -20.06
N LYS A 65 -21.22 -14.66 -20.78
CA LYS A 65 -20.53 -14.73 -22.08
C LYS A 65 -19.11 -14.16 -22.03
N PHE A 66 -18.68 -13.77 -20.82
CA PHE A 66 -17.48 -12.97 -20.61
C PHE A 66 -16.22 -13.70 -21.08
N SER A 67 -16.11 -14.98 -20.70
CA SER A 67 -15.00 -15.86 -21.02
C SER A 67 -14.81 -16.02 -22.53
N ASP A 68 -15.87 -16.42 -23.24
CA ASP A 68 -15.83 -16.69 -24.68
C ASP A 68 -15.55 -15.44 -25.51
N ILE A 69 -16.17 -14.32 -25.14
CA ILE A 69 -15.94 -13.03 -25.80
C ILE A 69 -14.47 -12.60 -25.65
N CYS A 70 -13.89 -12.71 -24.45
CA CYS A 70 -12.49 -12.35 -24.24
C CYS A 70 -11.55 -13.27 -25.01
N ARG A 71 -11.84 -14.58 -25.12
CA ARG A 71 -11.06 -15.52 -25.94
C ARG A 71 -11.11 -15.16 -27.42
N ALA A 72 -12.29 -14.86 -27.96
CA ALA A 72 -12.46 -14.48 -29.36
C ALA A 72 -11.66 -13.21 -29.70
N ILE A 73 -11.74 -12.19 -28.85
CA ILE A 73 -10.97 -10.95 -29.00
C ILE A 73 -9.47 -11.22 -28.93
N ASN A 74 -9.02 -12.04 -27.97
CA ASN A 74 -7.60 -12.35 -27.82
C ASN A 74 -7.07 -13.15 -29.01
N HIS A 75 -7.84 -14.13 -29.50
CA HIS A 75 -7.49 -14.90 -30.69
C HIS A 75 -7.24 -13.99 -31.89
N GLU A 76 -8.14 -13.03 -32.12
CA GLU A 76 -8.02 -12.07 -33.20
C GLU A 76 -6.80 -11.14 -33.02
N LEU A 77 -6.58 -10.64 -31.80
CA LEU A 77 -5.40 -9.82 -31.48
C LEU A 77 -4.08 -10.55 -31.77
N LEU A 78 -4.01 -11.86 -31.46
CA LEU A 78 -2.84 -12.70 -31.75
C LEU A 78 -2.57 -12.89 -33.24
N GLN A 79 -3.57 -12.70 -34.11
CA GLN A 79 -3.38 -12.70 -35.57
C GLN A 79 -2.81 -11.36 -36.10
N GLY A 80 -2.57 -10.37 -35.23
CA GLY A 80 -1.93 -9.11 -35.60
C GLY A 80 -2.87 -8.08 -36.24
N THR A 81 -4.18 -8.21 -36.06
CA THR A 81 -5.19 -7.32 -36.67
C THR A 81 -5.52 -6.08 -35.83
N GLY A 82 -4.90 -5.95 -34.65
CA GLY A 82 -5.06 -4.81 -33.73
C GLY A 82 -3.99 -3.74 -33.92
N SER A 83 -4.40 -2.46 -33.90
CA SER A 83 -3.53 -1.29 -33.83
C SER A 83 -3.75 -0.50 -32.55
N LEU A 84 -2.70 0.10 -31.99
CA LEU A 84 -2.78 0.83 -30.71
C LEU A 84 -3.69 2.05 -30.80
N ILE A 85 -4.47 2.27 -29.74
CA ILE A 85 -5.21 3.52 -29.52
C ILE A 85 -4.43 4.33 -28.49
N ASN A 86 -3.84 5.44 -28.94
CA ASN A 86 -3.01 6.31 -28.10
C ASN A 86 -3.75 7.55 -27.57
N THR A 87 -4.94 7.84 -28.08
CA THR A 87 -5.77 8.97 -27.64
C THR A 87 -7.24 8.56 -27.65
N VAL A 88 -8.03 9.13 -26.74
CA VAL A 88 -9.47 9.19 -26.95
C VAL A 88 -9.75 10.46 -27.73
N ASN A 89 -10.08 10.33 -29.02
CA ASN A 89 -10.40 11.44 -29.94
C ASN A 89 -9.28 12.43 -30.29
N GLY A 90 -8.01 12.01 -30.34
CA GLY A 90 -6.97 12.80 -31.02
C GLY A 90 -6.49 14.08 -30.31
N GLN A 91 -6.74 14.25 -29.01
CA GLN A 91 -6.10 15.32 -28.24
C GLN A 91 -4.90 14.78 -27.45
N GLU A 92 -3.73 15.38 -27.67
CA GLU A 92 -2.52 15.10 -26.91
C GLU A 92 -2.67 15.63 -25.48
N ALA A 93 -2.38 14.78 -24.48
CA ALA A 93 -2.31 15.22 -23.09
C ALA A 93 -1.18 16.26 -22.94
N PRO A 94 -1.44 17.43 -22.30
CA PRO A 94 -0.37 18.36 -22.03
C PRO A 94 0.54 17.76 -20.95
N ASN A 95 1.80 17.53 -21.31
CA ASN A 95 2.95 17.28 -20.44
C ASN A 95 3.29 15.84 -20.01
N SER A 96 2.89 14.79 -20.73
CA SER A 96 3.54 13.47 -20.56
C SER A 96 4.32 13.05 -21.80
N LEU A 97 5.65 12.90 -21.65
CA LEU A 97 6.52 12.20 -22.59
C LEU A 97 5.90 10.82 -22.95
N THR A 98 5.61 10.61 -24.24
CA THR A 98 4.93 9.44 -24.86
C THR A 98 3.48 9.17 -24.43
N PRO A 99 2.50 9.22 -25.37
CA PRO A 99 1.12 8.85 -25.07
C PRO A 99 1.02 7.36 -24.71
N VAL A 100 0.38 7.05 -23.59
CA VAL A 100 0.17 5.67 -23.14
C VAL A 100 -1.04 5.10 -23.87
N PRO A 101 -0.92 3.95 -24.54
CA PRO A 101 -2.05 3.35 -25.22
C PRO A 101 -3.13 2.94 -24.23
N ILE A 102 -4.36 3.35 -24.51
CA ILE A 102 -5.54 3.07 -23.68
C ILE A 102 -6.23 1.75 -24.06
N GLY A 103 -5.80 1.15 -25.17
CA GLY A 103 -6.46 0.03 -25.81
C GLY A 103 -5.95 -0.21 -27.23
N PHE A 104 -6.72 -0.95 -28.02
CA PHE A 104 -6.44 -1.22 -29.42
C PHE A 104 -7.72 -1.25 -30.25
N GLN A 105 -7.60 -0.95 -31.54
CA GLN A 105 -8.68 -0.98 -32.53
C GLN A 105 -8.37 -2.00 -33.62
N PHE A 106 -9.41 -2.63 -34.16
CA PHE A 106 -9.28 -3.56 -35.28
C PHE A 106 -9.35 -2.81 -36.62
N THR A 107 -8.58 -3.27 -37.61
CA THR A 107 -8.64 -2.71 -38.98
C THR A 107 -10.03 -2.82 -39.60
N SER A 108 -10.72 -3.93 -39.31
CA SER A 108 -12.12 -4.16 -39.64
C SER A 108 -12.84 -4.60 -38.36
N PRO A 109 -14.09 -4.14 -38.10
CA PRO A 109 -14.83 -4.57 -36.92
C PRO A 109 -14.91 -6.09 -36.80
N LEU A 110 -14.61 -6.61 -35.61
CA LEU A 110 -14.64 -8.03 -35.31
C LEU A 110 -16.05 -8.44 -34.89
N SER A 111 -16.63 -9.42 -35.59
CA SER A 111 -17.95 -9.96 -35.26
C SER A 111 -17.84 -10.95 -34.09
N VAL A 112 -18.26 -10.55 -32.89
CA VAL A 112 -18.18 -11.39 -31.67
C VAL A 112 -19.52 -11.44 -30.92
N GLY A 113 -20.18 -12.60 -31.01
CA GLY A 113 -21.49 -12.79 -30.38
C GLY A 113 -22.58 -11.89 -30.94
N ASN A 114 -23.73 -11.86 -30.27
CA ASN A 114 -24.86 -11.00 -30.60
C ASN A 114 -24.92 -9.81 -29.64
N LEU A 115 -25.65 -8.75 -30.00
CA LEU A 115 -25.74 -7.53 -29.19
C LEU A 115 -26.31 -7.78 -27.78
N ASP A 116 -27.20 -8.76 -27.59
CA ASP A 116 -27.72 -9.18 -26.28
C ASP A 116 -26.67 -9.82 -25.35
N HIS A 117 -25.56 -10.31 -25.89
CA HIS A 117 -24.42 -10.80 -25.12
C HIS A 117 -23.59 -9.67 -24.51
N TRP A 118 -23.94 -8.40 -24.81
CA TRP A 118 -23.23 -7.22 -24.36
C TRP A 118 -24.10 -6.37 -23.46
N ARG A 119 -23.50 -5.88 -22.37
CA ARG A 119 -24.08 -4.86 -21.52
C ARG A 119 -23.72 -3.48 -22.08
N LEU A 120 -24.70 -2.82 -22.68
CA LEU A 120 -24.59 -1.42 -23.10
C LEU A 120 -24.73 -0.47 -21.90
N ARG A 121 -24.23 0.76 -22.03
CA ARG A 121 -24.53 1.83 -21.06
C ARG A 121 -25.98 2.22 -21.13
N SER A 122 -26.56 2.61 -20.00
CA SER A 122 -27.98 3.00 -19.93
C SER A 122 -28.36 4.07 -20.97
N ARG A 123 -27.53 5.11 -21.18
CA ARG A 123 -27.81 6.13 -22.21
C ARG A 123 -27.72 5.60 -23.64
N ASP A 124 -26.80 4.67 -23.89
CA ASP A 124 -26.58 4.09 -25.21
C ASP A 124 -27.75 3.13 -25.51
N ASN A 125 -28.18 2.37 -24.51
CA ASN A 125 -29.33 1.46 -24.58
C ASN A 125 -30.66 2.21 -24.75
N ASN A 126 -30.89 3.29 -23.98
CA ASN A 126 -32.10 4.10 -24.08
C ASN A 126 -32.18 4.90 -25.39
N GLY A 127 -31.04 5.10 -26.07
CA GLY A 127 -30.97 5.73 -27.39
C GLY A 127 -31.38 4.80 -28.54
N LEU A 128 -31.48 3.49 -28.30
CA LEU A 128 -31.89 2.52 -29.31
C LEU A 128 -33.39 2.66 -29.59
N LYS A 129 -33.72 3.04 -30.83
CA LYS A 129 -35.11 3.13 -31.31
C LYS A 129 -35.64 1.81 -31.87
N VAL A 130 -34.77 0.82 -32.08
CA VAL A 130 -35.06 -0.47 -32.71
C VAL A 130 -34.37 -1.56 -31.90
N ASP A 131 -35.02 -2.71 -31.76
CA ASP A 131 -34.42 -3.88 -31.13
C ASP A 131 -33.43 -4.56 -32.09
N TRP A 132 -32.15 -4.52 -31.72
CA TRP A 132 -31.05 -5.14 -32.45
C TRP A 132 -30.42 -6.31 -31.68
N SER A 133 -31.05 -6.77 -30.60
CA SER A 133 -30.52 -7.78 -29.67
C SER A 133 -29.92 -9.01 -30.34
N SER A 134 -30.57 -9.54 -31.38
CA SER A 134 -30.17 -10.75 -32.10
C SER A 134 -29.11 -10.55 -33.19
N LEU A 135 -28.73 -9.30 -33.50
CA LEU A 135 -27.76 -9.01 -34.54
C LEU A 135 -26.31 -9.25 -34.06
N PRO A 136 -25.39 -9.67 -34.96
CA PRO A 136 -23.99 -9.84 -34.60
C PRO A 136 -23.35 -8.53 -34.14
N ALA A 137 -22.68 -8.55 -32.99
CA ALA A 137 -22.00 -7.38 -32.46
C ALA A 137 -20.67 -7.15 -33.17
N GLN A 138 -20.52 -5.97 -33.78
CA GLN A 138 -19.32 -5.57 -34.53
C GLN A 138 -18.38 -4.76 -33.62
N VAL A 139 -17.43 -5.42 -32.96
CA VAL A 139 -16.46 -4.80 -32.06
C VAL A 139 -15.39 -4.06 -32.86
N SER A 140 -15.34 -2.73 -32.76
CA SER A 140 -14.32 -1.93 -33.44
C SER A 140 -13.07 -1.67 -32.60
N ALA A 141 -13.22 -1.56 -31.28
CA ALA A 141 -12.13 -1.23 -30.37
C ALA A 141 -12.30 -1.84 -28.98
N VAL A 142 -11.18 -2.07 -28.31
CA VAL A 142 -11.08 -2.62 -26.94
C VAL A 142 -10.23 -1.68 -26.10
N TYR A 143 -10.69 -1.36 -24.89
CA TYR A 143 -10.07 -0.42 -23.97
C TYR A 143 -9.80 -1.07 -22.61
N PHE A 144 -8.64 -0.77 -22.01
CA PHE A 144 -8.22 -1.25 -20.69
C PHE A 144 -7.95 -0.12 -19.70
N PRO A 145 -8.94 0.74 -19.39
CA PRO A 145 -8.71 2.03 -18.74
C PRO A 145 -8.04 1.94 -17.36
N LEU A 146 -8.21 0.82 -16.63
CA LEU A 146 -7.65 0.67 -15.28
C LEU A 146 -6.18 0.27 -15.28
N ILE A 147 -5.77 -0.67 -16.14
CA ILE A 147 -4.36 -1.11 -16.14
C ILE A 147 -3.45 -0.12 -16.86
N VAL A 148 -3.98 0.59 -17.86
CA VAL A 148 -3.20 1.57 -18.64
C VAL A 148 -2.86 2.83 -17.85
N ILE A 149 -3.65 3.21 -16.84
CA ILE A 149 -3.28 4.31 -15.92
C ILE A 149 -2.34 3.83 -14.82
N LEU A 150 -2.50 2.58 -14.38
CA LEU A 150 -1.75 2.03 -13.25
C LEU A 150 -0.33 1.62 -13.63
N LEU A 151 -0.14 0.98 -14.80
CA LEU A 151 1.17 0.51 -15.23
C LEU A 151 2.22 1.64 -15.37
N PRO A 152 1.93 2.79 -16.02
CA PRO A 152 2.89 3.89 -16.08
C PRO A 152 3.30 4.37 -14.69
N GLU A 153 2.36 4.48 -13.76
CA GLU A 153 2.61 4.94 -12.41
C GLU A 153 3.43 3.94 -11.61
N TRP A 154 3.10 2.64 -11.70
CA TRP A 154 3.93 1.58 -11.14
C TRP A 154 5.36 1.64 -11.69
N LEU A 155 5.51 1.72 -13.01
CA LEU A 155 6.82 1.78 -13.66
C LEU A 155 7.62 3.04 -13.27
N ARG A 156 6.94 4.18 -13.07
CA ARG A 156 7.53 5.42 -12.58
C ARG A 156 8.03 5.25 -11.15
N LEU A 157 7.22 4.71 -10.24
CA LEU A 157 7.61 4.47 -8.85
C LEU A 157 8.74 3.45 -8.74
N SER A 158 8.72 2.40 -9.56
CA SER A 158 9.83 1.46 -9.69
C SER A 158 11.11 2.11 -10.20
N ALA A 159 11.01 3.22 -10.95
CA ALA A 159 12.16 3.96 -11.48
C ALA A 159 12.77 4.96 -10.49
N VAL A 160 11.96 5.51 -9.56
CA VAL A 160 12.39 6.51 -8.55
C VAL A 160 13.22 5.89 -7.44
N ILE A 161 13.15 4.57 -7.22
CA ILE A 161 14.06 3.87 -6.32
C ILE A 161 15.49 3.97 -6.90
N ASN A 162 16.26 4.94 -6.39
CA ASN A 162 17.63 5.28 -6.79
C ASN A 162 18.56 4.10 -6.51
N ALA A 163 18.69 3.22 -7.49
CA ALA A 163 19.43 1.97 -7.39
C ALA A 163 20.71 1.98 -8.24
N GLY A 164 21.28 3.16 -8.57
CA GLY A 164 22.50 3.26 -9.37
C GLY A 164 22.44 2.46 -10.68
N HIS A 165 23.48 1.66 -10.98
CA HIS A 165 23.63 0.81 -12.18
C HIS A 165 22.80 -0.48 -12.19
N LEU A 166 21.85 -0.67 -11.26
CA LEU A 166 21.11 -1.93 -11.12
C LEU A 166 20.05 -2.11 -12.21
N LYS A 167 20.01 -3.31 -12.79
CA LYS A 167 18.99 -3.78 -13.71
C LYS A 167 17.69 -4.05 -12.95
N ARG A 168 16.53 -3.74 -13.53
CA ARG A 168 15.24 -3.92 -12.86
C ARG A 168 14.46 -5.06 -13.49
N LYS A 169 14.10 -6.08 -12.71
CA LYS A 169 13.14 -7.10 -13.14
C LYS A 169 11.75 -6.73 -12.62
N LYS A 170 10.80 -6.61 -13.55
CA LYS A 170 9.42 -6.20 -13.26
C LYS A 170 8.52 -7.40 -13.45
N PHE A 171 7.75 -7.75 -12.43
CA PHE A 171 6.83 -8.88 -12.45
C PHE A 171 5.41 -8.37 -12.28
N LEU A 172 4.55 -8.62 -13.27
CA LEU A 172 3.13 -8.31 -13.23
C LEU A 172 2.35 -9.60 -13.01
N TYR A 173 1.70 -9.74 -11.86
CA TYR A 173 0.88 -10.89 -11.51
C TYR A 173 -0.59 -10.57 -11.70
N LEU A 174 -1.18 -11.12 -12.77
CA LEU A 174 -2.59 -10.97 -13.10
C LEU A 174 -3.40 -12.03 -12.33
N VAL A 175 -3.99 -11.62 -11.21
CA VAL A 175 -4.73 -12.51 -10.31
C VAL A 175 -6.17 -12.65 -10.80
N CYS A 176 -6.53 -13.86 -11.21
CA CYS A 176 -7.81 -14.18 -11.83
C CYS A 176 -8.61 -15.21 -11.02
N GLY A 177 -9.87 -15.40 -11.42
CA GLY A 177 -10.78 -16.38 -10.84
C GLY A 177 -12.17 -16.32 -11.46
N SER A 178 -13.03 -17.23 -11.03
CA SER A 178 -14.43 -17.30 -11.42
C SER A 178 -15.37 -17.41 -10.22
N GLY A 179 -16.59 -16.90 -10.39
CA GLY A 179 -17.64 -17.07 -9.40
C GLY A 179 -18.29 -18.44 -9.54
N THR A 180 -18.62 -19.09 -8.42
CA THR A 180 -19.39 -20.34 -8.45
C THR A 180 -20.87 -20.01 -8.69
N PRO A 181 -21.48 -20.48 -9.79
CA PRO A 181 -22.91 -20.28 -10.02
C PRO A 181 -23.75 -21.00 -8.96
N ARG A 182 -24.93 -20.45 -8.62
CA ARG A 182 -25.90 -21.15 -7.76
C ARG A 182 -26.64 -22.26 -8.49
N THR A 183 -26.81 -22.09 -9.80
CA THR A 183 -27.50 -23.01 -10.70
C THR A 183 -26.47 -23.95 -11.29
N VAL A 184 -26.64 -25.27 -11.10
CA VAL A 184 -25.63 -26.29 -11.45
C VAL A 184 -25.44 -26.38 -12.97
N GLU A 185 -26.46 -26.03 -13.73
CA GLU A 185 -26.48 -26.04 -15.20
C GLU A 185 -25.69 -24.87 -15.81
N HIS A 186 -25.33 -23.86 -15.03
CA HIS A 186 -24.53 -22.74 -15.51
C HIS A 186 -23.04 -23.06 -15.46
N ASP A 187 -22.33 -22.81 -16.56
CA ASP A 187 -20.89 -22.98 -16.65
C ASP A 187 -20.16 -21.97 -15.74
N CYS A 188 -19.40 -22.50 -14.77
CA CYS A 188 -18.56 -21.74 -13.86
C CYS A 188 -17.31 -21.13 -14.53
N GLN A 189 -17.05 -21.48 -15.80
CA GLN A 189 -15.98 -20.87 -16.59
C GLN A 189 -16.50 -19.70 -17.45
N GLY A 190 -17.81 -19.58 -17.68
CA GLY A 190 -18.40 -18.52 -18.50
C GLY A 190 -18.16 -17.11 -17.96
N ASN A 191 -18.02 -16.99 -16.63
CA ASN A 191 -17.73 -15.76 -15.90
C ASN A 191 -16.26 -15.63 -15.45
N SER A 192 -15.38 -16.54 -15.89
CA SER A 192 -13.97 -16.49 -15.49
C SER A 192 -13.29 -15.22 -16.01
N THR A 193 -12.46 -14.63 -15.16
CA THR A 193 -11.60 -13.49 -15.52
C THR A 193 -10.27 -13.90 -16.16
N ALA A 194 -9.93 -15.20 -16.16
CA ALA A 194 -8.68 -15.69 -16.71
C ALA A 194 -8.50 -15.36 -18.21
N PRO A 195 -9.51 -15.51 -19.10
CA PRO A 195 -9.37 -15.11 -20.49
C PRO A 195 -9.12 -13.62 -20.70
N LEU A 196 -9.66 -12.76 -19.82
CA LEU A 196 -9.34 -11.34 -19.83
C LEU A 196 -7.89 -11.10 -19.37
N GLY A 197 -7.41 -11.84 -18.37
CA GLY A 197 -6.02 -11.78 -17.95
C GLY A 197 -5.06 -12.13 -19.11
N GLU A 198 -5.36 -13.17 -19.88
CA GLU A 198 -4.61 -13.50 -21.10
C GLU A 198 -4.69 -12.39 -22.16
N LEU A 199 -5.87 -11.82 -22.39
CA LEU A 199 -6.04 -10.70 -23.31
C LEU A 199 -5.21 -9.46 -22.89
N ILE A 200 -5.22 -9.13 -21.60
CA ILE A 200 -4.41 -8.04 -21.03
C ILE A 200 -2.92 -8.33 -21.21
N LYS A 201 -2.49 -9.58 -20.94
CA LYS A 201 -1.11 -10.02 -21.14
C LYS A 201 -0.66 -9.90 -22.60
N SER A 202 -1.50 -10.31 -23.55
CA SER A 202 -1.26 -10.14 -24.99
C SER A 202 -1.14 -8.66 -25.34
N PHE A 203 -2.06 -7.81 -24.87
CA PHE A 203 -2.03 -6.37 -25.11
C PHE A 203 -0.74 -5.72 -24.60
N ILE A 204 -0.31 -6.04 -23.38
CA ILE A 204 0.92 -5.51 -22.79
C ILE A 204 2.15 -5.97 -23.57
N THR A 205 2.25 -7.28 -23.84
CA THR A 205 3.44 -7.89 -24.46
C THR A 205 3.59 -7.56 -25.94
N LEU A 206 2.48 -7.55 -26.69
CA LEU A 206 2.51 -7.44 -28.15
C LEU A 206 2.42 -6.00 -28.64
N LEU A 207 1.66 -5.16 -27.93
CA LEU A 207 1.34 -3.82 -28.40
C LEU A 207 1.88 -2.74 -27.47
N ALA A 208 1.33 -2.62 -26.27
CA ALA A 208 1.44 -1.41 -25.46
C ALA A 208 2.80 -1.20 -24.80
N PHE A 209 3.47 -2.29 -24.44
CA PHE A 209 4.71 -2.28 -23.67
C PHE A 209 5.73 -3.29 -24.19
N SER A 210 5.67 -3.65 -25.47
CA SER A 210 6.56 -4.63 -26.11
C SER A 210 8.06 -4.31 -25.97
N GLY A 211 8.40 -3.03 -25.87
CA GLY A 211 9.77 -2.56 -25.59
C GLY A 211 10.17 -2.51 -24.11
N ARG A 212 9.29 -2.89 -23.17
CA ARG A 212 9.57 -2.90 -21.73
C ARG A 212 9.68 -4.34 -21.23
N GLU A 213 10.77 -4.66 -20.52
CA GLU A 213 10.94 -5.97 -19.84
C GLU A 213 9.97 -6.08 -18.64
N ILE A 214 8.73 -6.52 -18.90
CA ILE A 214 7.72 -6.83 -17.87
C ILE A 214 7.36 -8.32 -17.99
N ASP A 215 7.73 -9.11 -16.99
CA ASP A 215 7.35 -10.52 -16.88
C ASP A 215 5.91 -10.61 -16.37
N THR A 216 4.97 -10.93 -17.27
CA THR A 216 3.54 -10.99 -16.95
C THR A 216 3.09 -12.44 -16.75
N THR A 217 2.72 -12.78 -15.53
CA THR A 217 2.25 -14.11 -15.13
C THR A 217 0.75 -14.06 -14.79
N LEU A 218 -0.02 -14.99 -15.38
CA LEU A 218 -1.41 -15.21 -15.02
C LEU A 218 -1.48 -16.17 -13.82
N ILE A 219 -2.26 -15.83 -12.80
CA ILE A 219 -2.47 -16.68 -11.63
C ILE A 219 -3.98 -16.85 -11.44
N ASP A 220 -4.51 -17.97 -11.91
CA ASP A 220 -5.93 -18.27 -11.83
C ASP A 220 -6.25 -19.11 -10.59
N SER A 221 -7.25 -18.66 -9.83
CA SER A 221 -7.76 -19.38 -8.66
C SER A 221 -8.86 -20.38 -9.00
N GLY A 222 -9.40 -20.35 -10.22
CA GLY A 222 -10.58 -21.12 -10.59
C GLY A 222 -11.83 -20.65 -9.83
N PRO A 223 -12.80 -21.55 -9.58
CA PRO A 223 -14.03 -21.22 -8.87
C PRO A 223 -13.81 -20.78 -7.42
N GLY A 224 -14.77 -20.04 -6.87
CA GLY A 224 -14.75 -19.61 -5.46
C GLY A 224 -14.23 -18.19 -5.24
N LEU A 225 -14.21 -17.34 -6.28
CA LEU A 225 -13.80 -15.93 -6.19
C LEU A 225 -14.48 -15.14 -5.05
N PHE A 226 -15.72 -15.50 -4.69
CA PHE A 226 -16.50 -14.86 -3.63
C PHE A 226 -16.38 -15.54 -2.25
N SER A 227 -15.68 -16.67 -2.13
CA SER A 227 -15.53 -17.43 -0.87
C SER A 227 -14.22 -17.06 -0.17
N PHE A 228 -14.28 -16.56 1.07
CA PHE A 228 -13.07 -16.23 1.84
C PHE A 228 -12.12 -17.43 2.00
N GLU A 229 -12.66 -18.60 2.31
CA GLU A 229 -11.85 -19.82 2.50
C GLU A 229 -11.09 -20.20 1.22
N ALA A 230 -11.78 -20.22 0.08
CA ALA A 230 -11.16 -20.51 -1.21
C ALA A 230 -10.08 -19.47 -1.57
N ASN A 231 -10.34 -18.19 -1.29
CA ASN A 231 -9.38 -17.12 -1.48
C ASN A 231 -8.13 -17.28 -0.60
N ILE A 232 -8.29 -17.64 0.69
CA ILE A 232 -7.16 -17.83 1.62
C ILE A 232 -6.25 -18.94 1.11
N LYS A 233 -6.84 -20.09 0.80
CA LYS A 233 -6.11 -21.24 0.27
C LYS A 233 -5.35 -20.87 -1.01
N PHE A 234 -6.03 -20.26 -1.98
CA PHE A 234 -5.42 -19.82 -3.22
C PHE A 234 -4.25 -18.84 -3.00
N VAL A 235 -4.44 -17.82 -2.17
CA VAL A 235 -3.40 -16.80 -1.95
C VAL A 235 -2.19 -17.41 -1.24
N GLN A 236 -2.38 -18.32 -0.29
CA GLN A 236 -1.28 -18.99 0.40
C GLN A 236 -0.52 -19.95 -0.53
N GLU A 237 -1.24 -20.83 -1.25
CA GLU A 237 -0.64 -21.89 -2.05
C GLU A 237 -0.05 -21.38 -3.38
N SER A 238 -0.65 -20.35 -3.98
CA SER A 238 -0.26 -19.85 -5.31
C SER A 238 0.48 -18.51 -5.24
N LEU A 239 -0.23 -17.43 -4.87
CA LEU A 239 0.31 -16.07 -4.98
C LEU A 239 1.49 -15.83 -4.00
N THR A 240 1.33 -16.23 -2.74
CA THR A 240 2.34 -16.07 -1.69
C THR A 240 3.54 -16.96 -1.97
N SER A 241 3.34 -18.17 -2.48
CA SER A 241 4.40 -19.08 -2.89
C SER A 241 5.28 -18.46 -3.99
N LEU A 242 4.67 -17.90 -5.04
CA LEU A 242 5.39 -17.26 -6.15
C LEU A 242 6.19 -16.02 -5.68
N ILE A 243 5.57 -15.16 -4.87
CA ILE A 243 6.23 -13.97 -4.29
C ILE A 243 7.37 -14.40 -3.36
N SER A 244 7.16 -15.45 -2.56
CA SER A 244 8.18 -15.99 -1.65
C SER A 244 9.38 -16.56 -2.41
N GLN A 245 9.16 -17.22 -3.54
CA GLN A 245 10.24 -17.72 -4.40
C GLN A 245 11.13 -16.57 -4.88
N ARG A 246 10.54 -15.46 -5.35
CA ARG A 246 11.28 -14.27 -5.78
C ARG A 246 12.04 -13.60 -4.65
N ARG A 247 11.43 -13.56 -3.46
CA ARG A 247 12.11 -13.08 -2.24
C ARG A 247 13.30 -13.97 -1.89
N SER A 248 13.12 -15.29 -1.87
CA SER A 248 14.18 -16.25 -1.54
C SER A 248 15.34 -16.17 -2.54
N GLU A 249 15.05 -15.98 -3.83
CA GLU A 249 16.06 -15.76 -4.87
C GLU A 249 16.96 -14.56 -4.52
N LEU A 250 16.38 -13.42 -4.16
CA LEU A 250 17.15 -12.25 -3.72
C LEU A 250 17.86 -12.48 -2.38
N ALA A 251 17.21 -13.11 -1.41
CA ALA A 251 17.78 -13.37 -0.10
C ALA A 251 19.00 -14.30 -0.17
N HIS A 252 18.96 -15.33 -1.02
CA HIS A 252 20.11 -16.18 -1.28
C HIS A 252 21.26 -15.41 -1.95
N ALA A 253 20.95 -14.50 -2.87
CA ALA A 253 21.96 -13.75 -3.60
C ALA A 253 22.59 -12.59 -2.82
N LEU A 254 21.84 -11.96 -1.90
CA LEU A 254 22.21 -10.68 -1.27
C LEU A 254 22.20 -10.70 0.26
N SER A 255 21.80 -11.80 0.90
CA SER A 255 21.66 -11.90 2.36
C SER A 255 20.88 -10.70 2.91
N GLU A 256 21.37 -9.99 3.92
CA GLU A 256 20.68 -8.89 4.61
C GLU A 256 20.26 -7.70 3.72
N GLU A 257 20.83 -7.54 2.51
CA GLU A 257 20.48 -6.43 1.61
C GLU A 257 19.22 -6.68 0.76
N TRP A 258 18.70 -7.91 0.71
CA TRP A 258 17.54 -8.26 -0.12
C TRP A 258 16.30 -7.36 0.11
N PRO A 259 15.98 -6.90 1.34
CA PRO A 259 14.83 -6.04 1.54
C PRO A 259 14.96 -4.77 0.69
N ALA A 260 16.12 -4.10 0.67
CA ALA A 260 16.30 -2.90 -0.16
C ALA A 260 16.14 -3.15 -1.68
N ARG A 261 16.09 -4.41 -2.13
CA ARG A 261 15.99 -4.81 -3.54
C ARG A 261 14.64 -5.40 -3.97
N PHE A 262 13.63 -5.44 -3.10
CA PHE A 262 12.38 -6.17 -3.35
C PHE A 262 11.11 -5.32 -3.23
N SER A 263 10.63 -4.62 -4.24
CA SER A 263 9.35 -3.88 -4.12
C SER A 263 8.14 -4.78 -4.43
N LEU A 264 7.11 -4.74 -3.59
CA LEU A 264 5.80 -5.34 -3.87
C LEU A 264 4.73 -4.25 -3.78
N MET A 265 3.87 -4.18 -4.80
CA MET A 265 2.71 -3.31 -4.84
C MET A 265 1.43 -4.11 -5.10
N ILE A 266 0.32 -3.67 -4.53
CA ILE A 266 -1.01 -4.22 -4.77
C ILE A 266 -1.87 -3.16 -5.46
N ALA A 267 -2.49 -3.53 -6.58
CA ALA A 267 -3.50 -2.69 -7.22
C ALA A 267 -4.83 -2.76 -6.45
N LEU A 268 -5.24 -1.65 -5.83
CA LEU A 268 -6.53 -1.49 -5.19
C LEU A 268 -7.49 -0.80 -6.14
N LYS A 269 -8.46 -1.57 -6.62
CA LYS A 269 -9.48 -1.11 -7.56
C LYS A 269 -10.69 -2.05 -7.45
N SER A 270 -11.45 -2.19 -8.52
CA SER A 270 -12.56 -3.11 -8.62
C SER A 270 -12.07 -4.53 -8.32
N GLY A 271 -12.68 -5.18 -7.34
CA GLY A 271 -12.34 -6.51 -6.82
C GLY A 271 -13.40 -6.95 -5.80
N THR A 272 -13.51 -8.25 -5.53
CA THR A 272 -14.43 -8.74 -4.50
C THR A 272 -13.81 -8.49 -3.13
N VAL A 273 -14.62 -8.16 -2.12
CA VAL A 273 -14.12 -7.95 -0.74
C VAL A 273 -13.34 -9.16 -0.26
N ALA A 274 -13.84 -10.38 -0.53
CA ALA A 274 -13.15 -11.62 -0.18
C ALA A 274 -11.75 -11.72 -0.81
N ARG A 275 -11.60 -11.43 -2.10
CA ARG A 275 -10.30 -11.48 -2.80
C ARG A 275 -9.36 -10.38 -2.31
N THR A 276 -9.83 -9.14 -2.27
CA THR A 276 -9.00 -7.97 -1.94
C THR A 276 -8.50 -8.05 -0.51
N THR A 277 -9.38 -8.30 0.47
CA THR A 277 -9.00 -8.40 1.89
C THR A 277 -8.02 -9.55 2.13
N THR A 278 -8.25 -10.71 1.52
CA THR A 278 -7.34 -11.86 1.67
C THR A 278 -5.97 -11.60 1.07
N ILE A 279 -5.88 -10.93 -0.09
CA ILE A 279 -4.59 -10.56 -0.67
C ILE A 279 -3.87 -9.55 0.23
N MET A 280 -4.56 -8.51 0.69
CA MET A 280 -3.97 -7.50 1.58
C MET A 280 -3.45 -8.12 2.88
N SER A 281 -4.24 -8.98 3.54
CA SER A 281 -3.86 -9.60 4.80
C SER A 281 -2.73 -10.62 4.63
N SER A 282 -2.79 -11.48 3.61
CA SER A 282 -1.80 -12.55 3.42
C SER A 282 -0.45 -12.03 2.95
N LEU A 283 -0.45 -10.94 2.16
CA LEU A 283 0.78 -10.32 1.67
C LEU A 283 1.37 -9.29 2.64
N ARG A 284 0.71 -9.01 3.76
CA ARG A 284 1.17 -8.07 4.81
C ARG A 284 2.60 -8.34 5.28
N GLN A 285 3.02 -9.61 5.33
CA GLN A 285 4.39 -10.02 5.67
C GLN A 285 5.47 -9.45 4.72
N PHE A 286 5.09 -9.07 3.50
CA PHE A 286 5.97 -8.45 2.51
C PHE A 286 5.90 -6.92 2.50
N ARG A 287 5.06 -6.33 3.38
CA ARG A 287 4.85 -4.88 3.51
C ARG A 287 4.56 -4.18 2.17
N PRO A 288 3.49 -4.59 1.45
CA PRO A 288 3.19 -4.07 0.12
C PRO A 288 2.73 -2.61 0.18
N ASP A 289 3.20 -1.80 -0.76
CA ASP A 289 2.58 -0.50 -1.05
C ASP A 289 1.33 -0.69 -1.93
N TYR A 290 0.50 0.33 -2.05
CA TYR A 290 -0.78 0.25 -2.75
C TYR A 290 -0.90 1.30 -3.85
N LEU A 291 -1.46 0.88 -4.98
CA LEU A 291 -1.87 1.77 -6.07
C LEU A 291 -3.40 1.73 -6.16
N HIS A 292 -4.04 2.78 -5.69
CA HIS A 292 -5.48 2.86 -5.55
C HIS A 292 -6.11 3.71 -6.66
N ILE A 293 -7.14 3.18 -7.33
CA ILE A 293 -7.95 3.93 -8.30
C ILE A 293 -9.32 4.19 -7.67
N SER A 294 -9.58 5.44 -7.26
CA SER A 294 -10.85 5.85 -6.66
C SER A 294 -11.95 5.99 -7.72
N GLU A 295 -11.64 6.60 -8.86
CA GLU A 295 -12.60 6.98 -9.92
C GLU A 295 -12.68 5.96 -11.07
N MET A 296 -12.91 4.69 -10.74
CA MET A 296 -12.83 3.57 -11.70
C MET A 296 -13.84 3.61 -12.87
N LYS A 297 -14.90 4.42 -12.76
CA LYS A 297 -15.99 4.48 -13.75
C LYS A 297 -15.92 5.71 -14.66
N THR A 298 -14.90 6.56 -14.51
CA THR A 298 -14.74 7.77 -15.33
C THR A 298 -14.80 7.47 -16.82
N PHE A 299 -14.03 6.48 -17.28
CA PHE A 299 -14.06 6.06 -18.69
C PHE A 299 -15.46 5.62 -19.15
N TRP A 300 -16.15 4.82 -18.34
CA TRP A 300 -17.48 4.32 -18.66
C TRP A 300 -18.50 5.44 -18.83
N TYR A 301 -18.49 6.47 -17.99
CA TYR A 301 -19.46 7.57 -18.05
C TYR A 301 -19.06 8.71 -19.00
N ALA A 302 -17.77 9.01 -19.13
CA ALA A 302 -17.29 10.14 -19.91
C ALA A 302 -17.15 9.83 -21.41
N TRP A 303 -16.99 8.56 -21.83
CA TRP A 303 -16.83 8.20 -23.24
C TRP A 303 -18.05 8.59 -24.10
N PRO A 304 -17.93 9.13 -25.32
CA PRO A 304 -16.68 9.31 -26.05
C PRO A 304 -15.96 10.59 -25.67
N HIS A 305 -16.57 11.50 -24.91
CA HIS A 305 -16.06 12.85 -24.61
C HIS A 305 -14.91 12.93 -23.60
N ILE A 306 -14.32 11.79 -23.21
CA ILE A 306 -13.12 11.79 -22.37
C ILE A 306 -11.92 12.20 -23.24
N SER A 307 -11.15 13.18 -22.81
CA SER A 307 -9.99 13.69 -23.56
C SER A 307 -8.67 13.05 -23.13
N SER A 308 -8.58 12.60 -21.88
CA SER A 308 -7.41 11.89 -21.35
C SER A 308 -7.82 10.99 -20.19
N LEU A 309 -6.99 9.98 -19.92
CA LEU A 309 -6.95 9.34 -18.61
C LEU A 309 -5.84 10.01 -17.80
N TRP A 310 -6.07 10.28 -16.51
CA TRP A 310 -5.12 11.05 -15.70
C TRP A 310 -4.34 10.14 -14.76
N SER A 311 -3.02 10.36 -14.68
CA SER A 311 -2.20 9.69 -13.66
C SER A 311 -2.59 10.10 -12.24
N SER A 312 -3.22 11.27 -12.07
CA SER A 312 -3.79 11.72 -10.79
C SER A 312 -4.95 10.87 -10.30
N ASP A 313 -5.54 10.02 -11.16
CA ASP A 313 -6.59 9.07 -10.76
C ASP A 313 -6.01 7.86 -10.00
N VAL A 314 -4.67 7.73 -9.97
CA VAL A 314 -3.95 6.72 -9.21
C VAL A 314 -3.34 7.35 -7.96
N GLU A 315 -3.86 6.94 -6.81
CA GLU A 315 -3.36 7.30 -5.50
C GLU A 315 -2.31 6.26 -5.04
N PHE A 316 -1.10 6.73 -4.72
CA PHE A 316 -0.10 5.90 -4.07
C PHE A 316 -0.28 5.95 -2.56
N VAL A 317 -0.42 4.79 -1.93
CA VAL A 317 -0.53 4.68 -0.47
C VAL A 317 0.54 3.72 0.04
N GLY A 318 1.44 4.22 0.89
CA GLY A 318 2.51 3.39 1.47
C GLY A 318 1.96 2.41 2.51
N PHE A 319 2.59 1.25 2.66
CA PHE A 319 2.18 0.22 3.64
C PHE A 319 1.95 0.80 5.04
N ASP A 320 2.92 1.58 5.54
CA ASP A 320 2.86 2.18 6.87
C ASP A 320 1.74 3.21 7.02
N SER A 321 1.33 3.87 5.92
CA SER A 321 0.21 4.82 5.96
C SER A 321 -1.14 4.12 6.12
N VAL A 322 -1.30 2.93 5.52
CA VAL A 322 -2.50 2.08 5.71
C VAL A 322 -2.55 1.48 7.10
N GLU A 323 -1.39 1.14 7.68
CA GLU A 323 -1.30 0.51 9.01
C GLU A 323 -1.30 1.52 10.16
N SER A 324 -0.94 2.79 9.90
CA SER A 324 -0.87 3.83 10.92
C SER A 324 -2.24 4.44 11.21
N ASN A 325 -2.42 4.89 12.45
CA ASN A 325 -3.52 5.81 12.74
C ASN A 325 -3.11 7.18 12.18
N PRO A 326 -4.01 7.93 11.51
CA PRO A 326 -3.68 9.27 11.05
C PRO A 326 -3.29 10.16 12.25
N SER A 327 -2.42 11.14 12.02
CA SER A 327 -2.24 12.21 12.99
C SER A 327 -3.49 13.08 13.03
N TYR A 328 -3.88 13.52 14.22
CA TYR A 328 -4.97 14.45 14.46
C TYR A 328 -4.39 15.81 14.80
N SER A 329 -4.90 16.86 14.16
CA SER A 329 -4.67 18.21 14.66
C SER A 329 -5.35 18.38 16.02
N ILE A 330 -4.75 19.15 16.93
CA ILE A 330 -5.35 19.38 18.27
C ILE A 330 -6.81 19.86 18.17
N SER A 331 -7.12 20.69 17.16
CA SER A 331 -8.48 21.22 16.96
C SER A 331 -9.54 20.14 16.77
N ASP A 332 -9.15 19.01 16.17
CA ASP A 332 -10.07 17.97 15.68
C ASP A 332 -10.33 16.89 16.74
N ILE A 333 -9.59 16.90 17.84
CA ILE A 333 -9.71 15.91 18.93
C ILE A 333 -10.93 16.23 19.77
N SER A 334 -11.93 15.36 19.85
CA SER A 334 -13.13 15.61 20.68
C SER A 334 -12.92 15.38 22.19
N SER A 335 -11.93 14.56 22.57
CA SER A 335 -11.68 14.19 23.97
C SER A 335 -10.98 15.32 24.74
N HIS A 336 -11.68 15.91 25.71
CA HIS A 336 -11.13 16.92 26.62
C HIS A 336 -9.93 16.39 27.41
N LEU A 337 -9.98 15.13 27.87
CA LEU A 337 -8.87 14.50 28.59
C LEU A 337 -7.58 14.45 27.77
N ILE A 338 -7.68 14.16 26.46
CA ILE A 338 -6.50 14.14 25.60
C ILE A 338 -5.99 15.55 25.33
N ARG A 339 -6.89 16.53 25.13
CA ARG A 339 -6.49 17.94 24.98
C ARG A 339 -5.74 18.44 26.20
N ASP A 340 -6.27 18.21 27.40
CA ASP A 340 -5.62 18.60 28.65
C ASP A 340 -4.25 17.91 28.84
N LEU A 341 -4.13 16.64 28.44
CA LEU A 341 -2.85 15.93 28.47
C LEU A 341 -1.83 16.54 27.50
N VAL A 342 -2.26 16.97 26.32
CA VAL A 342 -1.40 17.67 25.35
C VAL A 342 -0.98 19.04 25.89
N ASP A 343 -1.89 19.79 26.49
CA ASP A 343 -1.58 21.07 27.14
C ASP A 343 -0.54 20.89 28.25
N LYS A 344 -0.68 19.82 29.06
CA LYS A 344 0.30 19.46 30.09
C LYS A 344 1.65 19.04 29.52
N MET A 345 1.68 18.40 28.36
CA MET A 345 2.93 18.12 27.65
C MET A 345 3.59 19.41 27.14
N ILE A 346 2.81 20.35 26.61
CA ILE A 346 3.29 21.66 26.14
C ILE A 346 3.88 22.45 27.32
N GLU A 347 3.17 22.51 28.45
CA GLU A 347 3.64 23.12 29.69
C GLU A 347 4.96 22.47 30.14
N ARG A 348 5.03 21.13 30.14
CA ARG A 348 6.23 20.40 30.56
C ARG A 348 7.42 20.62 29.62
N ARG A 349 7.18 20.69 28.32
CA ARG A 349 8.18 21.01 27.30
C ARG A 349 8.74 22.41 27.52
N GLN A 350 7.88 23.40 27.75
CA GLN A 350 8.30 24.78 27.99
C GLN A 350 9.14 24.86 29.28
N ALA A 351 8.67 24.28 30.37
CA ALA A 351 9.41 24.23 31.64
C ALA A 351 10.78 23.54 31.50
N PHE A 352 10.88 22.48 30.68
CA PHE A 352 12.16 21.84 30.39
C PHE A 352 13.12 22.81 29.69
N TRP A 353 12.67 23.50 28.65
CA TRP A 353 13.54 24.45 27.95
C TRP A 353 13.91 25.67 28.78
N ASP A 354 12.98 26.21 29.56
CA ASP A 354 13.26 27.32 30.48
C ASP A 354 14.34 26.91 31.48
N SER A 355 14.29 25.66 31.97
CA SER A 355 15.33 25.10 32.83
C SER A 355 16.67 24.94 32.10
N CYS A 356 16.67 24.69 30.78
CA CYS A 356 17.90 24.56 29.99
C CYS A 356 18.71 25.86 29.86
N CYS A 357 18.13 27.01 30.21
CA CYS A 357 18.83 28.29 30.29
C CYS A 357 19.56 28.53 31.62
N SER A 358 19.42 27.60 32.58
CA SER A 358 20.03 27.67 33.92
C SER A 358 21.24 26.74 34.06
N ASP A 359 22.08 26.98 35.08
CA ASP A 359 23.21 26.09 35.38
C ASP A 359 22.70 24.73 35.87
N HIS A 360 23.04 23.66 35.13
CA HIS A 360 22.52 22.32 35.39
C HIS A 360 23.44 21.20 34.87
N GLU A 361 23.29 20.00 35.42
CA GLU A 361 24.05 18.81 35.01
C GLU A 361 23.34 17.96 33.93
N LEU A 362 22.26 18.44 33.29
CA LEU A 362 21.46 17.65 32.35
C LEU A 362 22.31 17.03 31.23
N ARG A 363 23.15 17.82 30.56
CA ARG A 363 24.05 17.32 29.49
C ARG A 363 25.25 16.56 30.04
N GLN A 364 25.72 16.92 31.24
CA GLN A 364 26.97 16.39 31.79
C GLN A 364 26.78 14.99 32.38
N PHE A 365 25.64 14.77 33.04
CA PHE A 365 25.38 13.55 33.81
C PHE A 365 24.08 12.86 33.39
N TRP A 366 22.95 13.56 33.44
CA TRP A 366 21.63 12.92 33.34
C TRP A 366 21.27 12.42 31.93
N LEU A 367 21.83 13.00 30.87
CA LEU A 367 21.62 12.62 29.45
C LEU A 367 22.95 12.32 28.74
N ARG A 368 23.96 11.86 29.49
CA ARG A 368 25.37 11.79 29.04
C ARG A 368 25.67 10.81 27.90
N LYS A 369 24.80 9.84 27.63
CA LYS A 369 25.04 8.79 26.61
C LYS A 369 24.49 9.21 25.27
N SER A 370 23.21 9.61 25.23
CA SER A 370 22.53 9.93 23.98
C SER A 370 22.45 11.42 23.70
N PHE A 371 22.47 12.26 24.74
CA PHE A 371 22.15 13.69 24.70
C PHE A 371 20.73 13.99 24.20
N LYS A 372 19.84 12.99 24.25
CA LYS A 372 18.47 13.08 23.75
C LYS A 372 17.47 13.14 24.91
N PRO A 373 16.92 14.31 25.22
CA PRO A 373 15.80 14.43 26.15
C PRO A 373 14.53 13.83 25.55
N VAL A 374 13.86 13.01 26.34
CA VAL A 374 12.52 12.48 26.11
C VAL A 374 11.70 12.83 27.33
N LEU A 375 10.55 13.47 27.12
CA LEU A 375 9.59 13.83 28.14
C LEU A 375 8.38 12.89 28.05
N SER A 376 7.76 12.66 29.21
CA SER A 376 6.49 11.96 29.30
C SER A 376 5.56 12.62 30.30
N VAL A 377 4.26 12.55 30.06
CA VAL A 377 3.22 12.96 31.01
C VAL A 377 2.18 11.83 31.09
N LEU A 378 1.94 11.30 32.28
CA LEU A 378 0.93 10.30 32.56
C LEU A 378 -0.32 10.97 33.14
N GLN A 379 -1.48 10.73 32.53
CA GLN A 379 -2.77 11.14 33.05
C GLN A 379 -3.40 10.03 33.89
N VAL A 380 -3.83 10.38 35.11
CA VAL A 380 -4.49 9.49 36.06
C VAL A 380 -5.82 10.11 36.48
N VAL A 381 -6.90 9.33 36.44
CA VAL A 381 -8.24 9.75 36.86
C VAL A 381 -8.77 8.73 37.87
N LYS A 382 -9.02 9.17 39.11
CA LYS A 382 -9.61 8.35 40.18
C LYS A 382 -11.13 8.55 40.20
N ALA A 383 -11.80 7.99 41.22
CA ALA A 383 -13.25 8.02 41.35
C ALA A 383 -13.86 9.44 41.51
N ASP A 384 -13.05 10.42 41.92
CA ASP A 384 -13.40 11.83 41.98
C ASP A 384 -13.55 12.48 40.59
N GLY A 385 -13.06 11.80 39.54
CA GLY A 385 -13.14 12.25 38.15
C GLY A 385 -12.15 13.37 37.80
N VAL A 386 -11.35 13.85 38.75
CA VAL A 386 -10.39 14.95 38.52
C VAL A 386 -9.10 14.37 37.93
N PRO A 387 -8.65 14.83 36.74
CA PRO A 387 -7.43 14.32 36.15
C PRO A 387 -6.19 14.89 36.85
N LEU A 388 -5.28 13.97 37.23
CA LEU A 388 -3.94 14.26 37.74
C LEU A 388 -2.89 13.94 36.68
N TYR A 389 -1.81 14.71 36.66
CA TYR A 389 -0.77 14.61 35.64
C TYR A 389 0.60 14.43 36.28
N PHE A 390 1.29 13.35 35.89
CA PHE A 390 2.61 13.01 36.43
C PHE A 390 3.65 13.05 35.32
N ALA A 391 4.63 13.94 35.45
CA ALA A 391 5.68 14.10 34.45
C ALA A 391 6.84 13.13 34.68
N GLY A 392 7.53 12.77 33.60
CA GLY A 392 8.76 11.98 33.60
C GLY A 392 9.73 12.45 32.54
N MET A 393 11.01 12.14 32.72
CA MET A 393 12.08 12.34 31.74
C MET A 393 13.00 11.11 31.76
N ASN A 394 13.66 10.81 30.64
CA ASN A 394 14.68 9.78 30.62
C ASN A 394 15.92 10.18 31.45
N ILE A 395 16.55 9.18 32.07
CA ILE A 395 17.73 9.36 32.93
C ILE A 395 18.77 8.29 32.60
N GLU A 396 19.98 8.74 32.25
CA GLU A 396 21.03 7.92 31.66
C GLU A 396 22.16 7.55 32.61
N VAL A 397 21.80 6.95 33.76
CA VAL A 397 22.79 6.42 34.69
C VAL A 397 23.39 5.12 34.10
N SER A 398 24.71 4.96 34.14
CA SER A 398 25.37 3.72 33.72
C SER A 398 25.26 2.67 34.82
N MET A 399 24.09 2.04 34.93
CA MET A 399 23.87 0.90 35.82
C MET A 399 23.76 -0.40 35.02
N PRO A 400 24.07 -1.57 35.62
CA PRO A 400 23.85 -2.88 34.99
C PRO A 400 22.39 -3.10 34.55
N THR A 401 21.43 -2.48 35.25
CA THR A 401 19.99 -2.54 34.97
C THR A 401 19.54 -1.58 33.87
N GLY A 402 20.47 -0.81 33.29
CA GLY A 402 20.21 0.13 32.19
C GLY A 402 19.72 1.50 32.64
N SER A 403 19.39 2.33 31.64
CA SER A 403 18.88 3.69 31.83
C SER A 403 17.35 3.70 31.99
N LEU A 404 16.82 4.73 32.65
CA LEU A 404 15.38 4.87 32.89
C LEU A 404 14.75 5.68 31.77
N CYS A 405 13.64 5.21 31.21
CA CYS A 405 12.91 5.91 30.15
C CYS A 405 11.88 6.86 30.75
N ALA A 406 11.47 7.87 29.98
CA ALA A 406 10.58 8.93 30.45
C ALA A 406 9.22 8.40 30.93
N GLU A 407 8.67 7.41 30.24
CA GLU A 407 7.40 6.77 30.54
C GLU A 407 7.45 6.07 31.91
N ARG A 408 8.53 5.31 32.15
CA ARG A 408 8.75 4.62 33.42
C ARG A 408 8.97 5.60 34.57
N SER A 409 9.67 6.71 34.31
CA SER A 409 9.79 7.81 35.27
C SER A 409 8.44 8.42 35.64
N ALA A 410 7.57 8.68 34.65
CA ALA A 410 6.24 9.25 34.89
C ALA A 410 5.34 8.30 35.71
N ILE A 411 5.34 7.01 35.37
CA ILE A 411 4.60 5.98 36.13
C ILE A 411 5.14 5.84 37.55
N GLY A 412 6.47 5.83 37.71
CA GLY A 412 7.12 5.79 39.02
C GLY A 412 6.75 6.99 39.88
N ASN A 413 6.74 8.19 39.30
CA ASN A 413 6.35 9.43 40.00
C ASN A 413 4.88 9.39 40.45
N ALA A 414 3.97 8.85 39.64
CA ALA A 414 2.57 8.68 40.02
C ALA A 414 2.44 7.76 41.26
N LEU A 415 3.06 6.58 41.22
CA LEU A 415 2.98 5.60 42.31
C LEU A 415 3.70 6.06 43.58
N ALA A 416 4.78 6.83 43.44
CA ALA A 416 5.49 7.44 44.58
C ALA A 416 4.65 8.55 45.24
N HIS A 417 3.86 9.28 44.46
CA HIS A 417 2.97 10.32 44.98
C HIS A 417 1.74 9.72 45.67
N ASP A 418 1.11 8.72 45.04
CA ASP A 418 -0.05 8.03 45.59
C ASP A 418 0.02 6.52 45.31
N PRO A 419 0.38 5.70 46.32
CA PRO A 419 0.50 4.25 46.16
C PRO A 419 -0.84 3.55 45.96
N THR A 420 -1.98 4.25 46.10
CA THR A 420 -3.33 3.71 45.87
C THR A 420 -3.76 3.80 44.39
N ILE A 421 -2.92 4.33 43.51
CA ILE A 421 -3.19 4.37 42.07
C ILE A 421 -3.16 2.94 41.48
N HIS A 422 -4.33 2.43 41.15
CA HIS A 422 -4.47 1.23 40.34
C HIS A 422 -4.25 1.49 38.84
N ARG A 423 -3.87 0.44 38.10
CA ARG A 423 -3.68 0.47 36.64
C ARG A 423 -4.89 1.04 35.88
N PHE A 424 -6.11 0.76 36.33
CA PHE A 424 -7.33 1.26 35.67
C PHE A 424 -7.55 2.77 35.80
N HIS A 425 -6.89 3.41 36.77
CA HIS A 425 -6.92 4.87 36.92
C HIS A 425 -6.03 5.56 35.87
N MET A 426 -5.00 4.91 35.36
CA MET A 426 -4.10 5.47 34.34
C MET A 426 -4.83 5.51 33.00
N LYS A 427 -5.10 6.70 32.45
CA LYS A 427 -5.95 6.87 31.26
C LYS A 427 -5.18 7.03 29.96
N ALA A 428 -4.10 7.81 29.99
CA ALA A 428 -3.25 7.98 28.82
C ALA A 428 -1.84 8.41 29.24
N ILE A 429 -0.86 8.17 28.37
CA ILE A 429 0.50 8.67 28.54
C ILE A 429 0.98 9.36 27.26
N ALA A 430 1.43 10.61 27.39
CA ALA A 430 2.03 11.36 26.30
C ALA A 430 3.56 11.19 26.33
N VAL A 431 4.20 11.09 25.15
CA VAL A 431 5.66 10.95 25.01
C VAL A 431 6.18 11.85 23.89
N LEU A 432 7.21 12.65 24.21
CA LEU A 432 7.77 13.66 23.31
C LEU A 432 9.30 13.63 23.34
N SER A 433 9.94 13.51 22.17
CA SER A 433 11.39 13.71 22.03
C SER A 433 11.69 15.18 21.77
N LEU A 434 12.74 15.72 22.40
CA LEU A 434 13.18 17.10 22.18
C LEU A 434 14.60 17.16 21.62
N SER A 435 14.92 18.27 20.95
CA SER A 435 16.29 18.69 20.70
C SER A 435 16.79 19.57 21.84
N MET A 436 18.08 19.44 22.16
CA MET A 436 18.77 20.28 23.14
C MET A 436 19.18 21.65 22.59
N GLU A 437 19.15 21.86 21.27
CA GLU A 437 19.43 23.16 20.65
C GLU A 437 18.12 23.92 20.47
N PHE A 438 17.99 25.03 21.19
CA PHE A 438 16.83 25.91 21.08
C PHE A 438 16.92 26.69 19.75
N LYS A 439 16.42 26.08 18.68
CA LYS A 439 16.04 26.81 17.48
C LYS A 439 14.55 26.61 17.31
N SER A 440 13.81 27.71 17.29
CA SER A 440 12.41 27.66 16.92
C SER A 440 12.32 27.14 15.48
N ASP A 441 11.80 25.93 15.29
CA ASP A 441 11.49 25.38 13.96
C ASP A 441 10.41 26.20 13.21
N ALA A 442 9.95 27.31 13.79
CA ALA A 442 9.14 28.34 13.12
C ALA A 442 9.77 28.89 11.83
N LEU A 443 11.08 28.71 11.61
CA LEU A 443 11.76 29.03 10.36
C LEU A 443 11.72 27.90 9.32
N GLU A 444 11.60 26.63 9.71
CA GLU A 444 11.37 25.52 8.75
C GLU A 444 9.92 25.52 8.25
N ALA A 445 8.95 25.86 9.11
CA ALA A 445 7.53 25.93 8.73
C ALA A 445 7.20 27.08 7.75
N LYS A 446 8.03 28.14 7.67
CA LYS A 446 7.80 29.31 6.80
C LYS A 446 8.34 29.18 5.37
N GLN A 447 9.16 28.17 5.07
CA GLN A 447 9.64 27.93 3.69
C GLN A 447 8.74 27.00 2.87
N ILE A 448 7.71 26.41 3.49
CA ILE A 448 6.70 25.61 2.80
C ILE A 448 5.50 26.52 2.49
N GLY A 449 5.62 27.28 1.39
CA GLY A 449 4.49 28.06 0.86
C GLY A 449 3.36 27.17 0.32
N PRO A 450 2.18 27.72 -0.01
CA PRO A 450 0.92 26.97 -0.25
C PRO A 450 0.86 26.12 -1.54
N LYS A 451 2.00 25.70 -2.12
CA LYS A 451 2.06 24.98 -3.40
C LYS A 451 2.55 23.53 -3.33
N MET A 452 2.69 22.94 -2.14
CA MET A 452 3.09 21.53 -1.95
C MET A 452 2.26 20.80 -0.88
N MET A 453 0.92 20.89 -0.92
CA MET A 453 0.05 20.13 0.02
C MET A 453 -0.36 18.73 -0.47
N ALA A 454 0.33 18.14 -1.46
CA ALA A 454 -0.01 16.79 -1.96
C ALA A 454 1.10 15.74 -1.80
N ALA A 455 2.27 16.07 -1.23
CA ALA A 455 3.32 15.09 -0.99
C ALA A 455 4.34 15.63 0.02
N MET A 456 4.09 15.46 1.32
CA MET A 456 5.12 15.61 2.35
C MET A 456 5.05 14.46 3.35
N ASP A 457 6.06 13.59 3.23
CA ASP A 457 6.77 12.82 4.25
C ASP A 457 5.97 12.28 5.46
N SER A 458 5.63 10.99 5.38
CA SER A 458 5.41 10.13 6.54
C SER A 458 6.70 10.10 7.41
N PRO A 459 6.61 10.31 8.74
CA PRO A 459 7.74 10.12 9.62
C PRO A 459 8.10 8.62 9.69
N HIS A 460 9.26 8.28 9.14
CA HIS A 460 9.80 6.93 9.18
C HIS A 460 10.12 6.45 10.61
N ASP A 461 9.93 5.15 10.82
CA ASP A 461 10.27 4.32 12.00
C ASP A 461 9.28 4.27 13.18
N ALA A 462 8.08 4.86 13.04
CA ALA A 462 7.11 4.90 14.15
C ALA A 462 6.07 3.75 14.21
N ASP A 463 6.00 2.79 13.28
CA ASP A 463 4.87 1.83 13.26
C ASP A 463 5.19 0.34 13.09
N ALA A 464 6.44 -0.08 13.30
CA ALA A 464 6.72 -1.51 13.53
C ALA A 464 6.43 -1.90 15.00
N TRP A 465 5.19 -2.32 15.27
CA TRP A 465 4.82 -2.96 16.55
C TRP A 465 5.32 -4.40 16.66
N ASP A 466 5.86 -4.97 15.57
CA ASP A 466 6.52 -6.28 15.50
C ASP A 466 8.05 -6.20 15.43
N ASP A 467 8.70 -7.23 15.97
CA ASP A 467 10.14 -7.42 16.23
C ASP A 467 11.11 -6.76 15.21
N MET A 468 11.92 -5.79 15.68
CA MET A 468 12.84 -4.97 14.88
C MET A 468 14.14 -5.67 14.44
N ARG A 469 14.21 -7.00 14.34
CA ARG A 469 15.47 -7.67 13.92
C ARG A 469 15.68 -7.77 12.40
N PHE A 470 14.75 -7.29 11.57
CA PHE A 470 14.78 -7.52 10.11
C PHE A 470 14.50 -6.29 9.22
N ASN A 471 14.42 -5.07 9.76
CA ASN A 471 13.88 -3.91 9.05
C ASN A 471 14.93 -2.83 8.74
N TYR A 472 15.66 -2.95 7.62
CA TYR A 472 16.31 -1.80 7.00
C TYR A 472 15.92 -1.73 5.52
N ARG A 473 15.04 -0.79 5.18
CA ARG A 473 14.97 -0.22 3.83
C ARG A 473 15.15 1.29 3.93
N PRO A 474 16.04 1.89 3.13
CA PRO A 474 15.98 3.32 2.90
C PRO A 474 14.73 3.61 2.07
N THR A 475 13.83 4.40 2.63
CA THR A 475 12.63 4.87 1.98
C THR A 475 12.97 5.97 0.97
N ILE A 476 12.09 6.16 -0.03
CA ILE A 476 12.33 7.06 -1.17
C ILE A 476 12.62 8.51 -0.72
N SER A 477 12.15 8.95 0.45
CA SER A 477 12.46 10.29 1.00
C SER A 477 13.92 10.47 1.47
N GLN A 478 14.66 9.37 1.68
CA GLN A 478 16.05 9.42 2.16
C GLN A 478 17.07 9.63 1.03
N THR A 479 16.72 9.33 -0.23
CA THR A 479 17.66 9.45 -1.37
C THR A 479 17.68 10.83 -2.03
N MET A 480 16.84 11.78 -1.60
CA MET A 480 16.83 13.16 -2.13
C MET A 480 17.51 14.21 -1.22
N ARG A 481 18.05 13.84 -0.05
CA ARG A 481 18.63 14.81 0.91
C ARG A 481 20.15 14.87 0.97
N HIS A 482 20.85 14.48 -0.09
CA HIS A 482 22.31 14.65 -0.18
C HIS A 482 22.69 15.64 -1.29
N SER A 483 22.17 16.86 -1.20
CA SER A 483 22.91 18.03 -1.68
C SER A 483 22.71 19.19 -0.70
N GLU A 484 23.79 19.50 0.01
CA GLU A 484 24.08 20.79 0.67
C GLU A 484 23.13 21.28 1.77
N MET A 485 23.20 20.65 2.96
CA MET A 485 22.97 21.36 4.22
C MET A 485 24.08 21.02 5.22
N LYS A 486 24.70 22.05 5.79
CA LYS A 486 25.75 21.97 6.81
C LYS A 486 25.36 20.96 7.91
N HIS A 487 26.15 19.91 8.07
CA HIS A 487 25.88 18.78 8.96
C HIS A 487 25.73 19.21 10.43
N ILE A 488 24.50 19.13 10.96
CA ILE A 488 24.26 18.94 12.39
C ILE A 488 24.32 17.42 12.64
N PRO A 489 25.13 16.91 13.60
CA PRO A 489 25.20 15.48 13.88
C PRO A 489 23.83 14.89 14.20
N ASN A 490 23.47 13.74 13.60
CA ASN A 490 22.20 13.03 13.81
C ASN A 490 21.85 12.72 15.29
N ARG A 491 22.82 12.86 16.22
CA ARG A 491 22.60 12.67 17.66
C ARG A 491 21.78 13.80 18.31
N LEU A 492 21.69 14.97 17.70
CA LEU A 492 21.08 16.17 18.30
C LEU A 492 19.64 16.46 17.84
N LYS A 493 19.10 15.70 16.88
CA LYS A 493 17.73 15.89 16.37
C LYS A 493 16.70 15.14 17.21
N ALA A 494 15.54 15.77 17.43
CA ALA A 494 14.38 15.11 18.01
C ALA A 494 13.87 13.99 17.10
N GLN A 495 13.37 12.91 17.70
CA GLN A 495 12.93 11.71 16.97
C GLN A 495 11.41 11.55 17.11
N ASN A 496 10.67 12.58 16.74
CA ASN A 496 9.21 12.56 16.78
C ASN A 496 8.63 12.01 15.46
N PRO A 497 7.54 11.23 15.52
CA PRO A 497 6.94 10.62 16.70
C PRO A 497 7.84 9.52 17.29
N ILE A 498 8.06 9.58 18.61
CA ILE A 498 8.91 8.62 19.32
C ILE A 498 8.06 7.47 19.88
N ASN A 499 8.45 6.24 19.56
CA ASN A 499 7.79 5.06 20.11
C ASN A 499 8.35 4.67 21.48
N PRO A 500 7.51 4.10 22.37
CA PRO A 500 8.00 3.43 23.57
C PRO A 500 8.96 2.30 23.21
N CYS A 501 10.08 2.20 23.94
CA CYS A 501 11.02 1.11 23.75
C CYS A 501 10.44 -0.23 24.24
N GLY A 502 11.08 -1.36 23.94
CA GLY A 502 10.58 -2.69 24.32
C GLY A 502 10.23 -2.83 25.81
N ALA A 503 11.06 -2.30 26.71
CA ALA A 503 10.79 -2.34 28.14
C ALA A 503 9.58 -1.47 28.55
N CYS A 504 9.44 -0.27 27.99
CA CYS A 504 8.27 0.57 28.23
C CYS A 504 7.00 -0.08 27.65
N LYS A 505 7.07 -0.66 26.45
CA LYS A 505 5.94 -1.40 25.84
C LYS A 505 5.41 -2.47 26.79
N GLU A 506 6.27 -3.24 27.43
CA GLU A 506 5.82 -4.26 28.39
C GLU A 506 5.10 -3.64 29.60
N TRP A 507 5.59 -2.53 30.16
CA TRP A 507 4.88 -1.82 31.23
C TRP A 507 3.50 -1.32 30.78
N LEU A 508 3.45 -0.65 29.62
CA LEU A 508 2.22 -0.09 29.07
C LEU A 508 1.20 -1.20 28.75
N LYS A 509 1.65 -2.35 28.21
CA LYS A 509 0.81 -3.54 28.02
C LYS A 509 0.25 -4.04 29.33
N LYS A 510 1.07 -4.15 30.39
CA LYS A 510 0.57 -4.57 31.71
C LYS A 510 -0.45 -3.58 32.26
N ILE A 511 -0.29 -2.28 32.06
CA ILE A 511 -1.31 -1.29 32.44
C ILE A 511 -2.59 -1.53 31.64
N ALA A 512 -2.47 -1.61 30.31
CA ALA A 512 -3.59 -1.76 29.40
C ALA A 512 -4.37 -3.08 29.59
N LEU A 513 -3.76 -4.14 30.12
CA LEU A 513 -4.48 -5.39 30.44
C LEU A 513 -5.59 -5.18 31.47
N ALA A 514 -5.44 -4.18 32.33
CA ALA A 514 -6.46 -3.78 33.30
C ALA A 514 -7.21 -2.49 32.88
N ASN A 515 -6.84 -1.90 31.75
CA ASN A 515 -7.47 -0.73 31.15
C ASN A 515 -7.32 -0.74 29.62
N PRO A 516 -8.20 -1.44 28.88
CA PRO A 516 -8.06 -1.58 27.43
C PRO A 516 -8.09 -0.24 26.68
N ASP A 517 -8.73 0.78 27.27
CA ASP A 517 -8.80 2.14 26.71
C ASP A 517 -7.56 3.00 27.00
N PHE A 518 -6.55 2.45 27.69
CA PHE A 518 -5.32 3.16 27.95
C PHE A 518 -4.59 3.50 26.63
N ALA A 519 -4.39 4.79 26.39
CA ALA A 519 -3.83 5.31 25.16
C ALA A 519 -2.40 5.86 25.33
N VAL A 520 -1.58 5.68 24.30
CA VAL A 520 -0.28 6.33 24.13
C VAL A 520 -0.46 7.47 23.14
N VAL A 521 -0.08 8.68 23.56
CA VAL A 521 -0.09 9.89 22.75
C VAL A 521 1.35 10.23 22.36
N THR A 522 1.61 10.33 21.07
CA THR A 522 2.91 10.77 20.52
C THR A 522 2.69 11.95 19.58
N PHE A 523 3.75 12.71 19.28
CA PHE A 523 3.64 13.97 18.55
C PHE A 523 4.35 13.88 17.21
N LEU A 524 3.81 14.53 16.19
CA LEU A 524 4.48 14.61 14.88
C LEU A 524 5.80 15.41 14.98
N SER A 525 5.82 16.46 15.80
CA SER A 525 6.98 17.33 15.96
C SER A 525 7.04 17.92 17.38
N MET A 526 8.10 18.68 17.66
CA MET A 526 8.29 19.38 18.92
C MET A 526 7.26 20.50 19.14
N THR A 527 6.49 20.92 18.14
CA THR A 527 5.44 21.96 18.28
C THR A 527 4.20 21.45 19.00
N CYS A 528 4.02 20.12 19.02
CA CYS A 528 2.85 19.42 19.55
C CYS A 528 1.52 19.71 18.84
N GLN A 529 1.51 20.34 17.65
CA GLN A 529 0.28 20.70 16.94
C GLN A 529 -0.51 19.51 16.40
N ASP A 530 0.18 18.45 16.03
CA ASP A 530 -0.39 17.21 15.50
C ASP A 530 0.06 16.02 16.34
N ILE A 531 -0.89 15.14 16.68
CA ILE A 531 -0.66 14.02 17.58
C ILE A 531 -1.14 12.71 16.99
N PHE A 532 -0.54 11.61 17.43
CA PHE A 532 -1.03 10.26 17.22
C PHE A 532 -1.58 9.72 18.55
N ILE A 533 -2.83 9.25 18.53
CA ILE A 533 -3.45 8.55 19.66
C ILE A 533 -3.50 7.07 19.32
N ARG A 534 -2.89 6.23 20.18
CA ARG A 534 -2.75 4.80 19.92
C ARG A 534 -3.21 3.98 21.12
N PRO A 535 -4.17 3.06 20.98
CA PRO A 535 -4.42 2.07 22.03
C PRO A 535 -3.21 1.13 22.13
N VAL A 536 -2.96 0.59 23.32
CA VAL A 536 -1.81 -0.34 23.53
C VAL A 536 -2.10 -1.74 22.97
N PHE A 537 -3.35 -2.19 23.02
CA PHE A 537 -3.82 -3.39 22.34
C PHE A 537 -4.64 -2.95 21.13
N ARG A 538 -4.29 -3.44 19.94
CA ARG A 538 -5.14 -3.36 18.74
C ARG A 538 -5.92 -4.64 18.60
#